data_AF-A0AAP8Z2L0-F1
#
_entry.id   AF-A0AAP8Z2L0-F1
#
_cell.length_a   1.000
_cell.length_b   1.000
_cell.length_c   1.000
_cell.angle_alpha   90.00
_cell.angle_beta   90.00
_cell.angle_gamma   90.00
#
_symmetry.space_group_name_H-M   'P 1'
#
loop_
_entity.id
_entity.type
_entity.pdbx_description
1 polymer ?
#
loop_
_entity_poly.entity_id
_entity_poly.type
_entity_poly.pdbx_seq_one_letter_code
_entity_poly.pdbx_strand_id
1 'polypeptide(L)'
;MIWLKRFLMAVGALSLLIAFGVMFFMDFSEDKPHVLSEYPNAHWRGGADGGQYIEVTKSEPPYYFVQVRHESGELWDEGWLKFGDENSEPLTSNSVIAFSGEGVIYLQQRKVLSSEKAKAK
;
A
#
# COMPACT_ATOMS: atom_id res chain seq x y z
N MET A 1 10.95 -51.16 15.44
CA MET A 1 11.60 -49.89 15.00
C MET A 1 11.48 -49.63 13.49
N ILE A 2 11.70 -50.60 12.60
CA ILE A 2 11.59 -50.42 11.12
C ILE A 2 10.19 -50.00 10.64
N TRP A 3 9.13 -50.53 11.25
CA TRP A 3 7.75 -50.19 10.88
C TRP A 3 7.40 -48.72 11.14
N LEU A 4 7.80 -48.19 12.29
CA LEU A 4 7.60 -46.78 12.64
C LEU A 4 8.37 -45.86 11.68
N LYS A 5 9.62 -46.21 11.33
CA LYS A 5 10.43 -45.44 10.37
C LYS A 5 9.79 -45.38 8.98
N ARG A 6 9.27 -46.51 8.49
CA ARG A 6 8.56 -46.58 7.19
C ARG A 6 7.27 -45.77 7.20
N PHE A 7 6.50 -45.85 8.28
CA PHE A 7 5.30 -45.06 8.47
C PHE A 7 5.58 -43.56 8.44
N LEU A 8 6.58 -43.09 9.21
CA LEU A 8 6.96 -41.68 9.23
C LEU A 8 7.48 -41.18 7.86
N MET A 9 8.24 -42.01 7.12
CA MET A 9 8.67 -41.66 5.77
C MET A 9 7.49 -41.53 4.80
N ALA A 10 6.48 -42.41 4.89
CA ALA A 10 5.29 -42.33 4.05
C ALA A 10 4.45 -41.08 4.37
N VAL A 11 4.28 -40.75 5.65
CA VAL A 11 3.59 -39.52 6.08
C VAL A 11 4.34 -38.27 5.62
N GLY A 12 5.66 -38.25 5.76
CA GLY A 12 6.50 -37.15 5.28
C GLY A 12 6.39 -36.97 3.76
N ALA A 13 6.51 -38.05 3.00
CA ALA A 13 6.33 -38.02 1.54
C ALA A 13 4.93 -37.52 1.14
N LEU A 14 3.88 -37.99 1.83
CA LEU A 14 2.51 -37.55 1.58
C LEU A 14 2.32 -36.06 1.90
N SER A 15 2.90 -35.58 3.00
CA SER A 15 2.83 -34.15 3.36
C SER A 15 3.50 -33.25 2.33
N LEU A 16 4.64 -33.67 1.77
CA LEU A 16 5.32 -32.94 0.70
C LEU A 16 4.49 -32.92 -0.58
N LEU A 17 3.88 -34.05 -0.96
CA LEU A 17 2.99 -34.11 -2.12
C LEU A 17 1.77 -33.20 -1.96
N ILE A 18 1.18 -33.15 -0.76
CA ILE A 18 0.06 -32.24 -0.46
C ILE A 18 0.52 -30.78 -0.55
N ALA A 19 1.65 -30.43 0.06
CA ALA A 19 2.17 -29.07 0.00
C ALA A 19 2.47 -28.63 -1.44
N PHE A 20 3.04 -29.53 -2.26
CA PHE A 20 3.30 -29.27 -3.67
C PHE A 20 1.99 -29.12 -4.46
N GLY A 21 0.98 -29.95 -4.18
CA GLY A 21 -0.35 -29.83 -4.75
C GLY A 21 -0.98 -28.48 -4.44
N VAL A 22 -0.97 -28.05 -3.18
CA VAL A 22 -1.49 -26.73 -2.75
C VAL A 22 -0.76 -25.61 -3.47
N MET A 23 0.57 -25.66 -3.55
CA MET A 23 1.36 -24.65 -4.26
C MET A 23 0.97 -24.58 -5.75
N PHE A 24 0.66 -25.71 -6.39
CA PHE A 24 0.23 -25.73 -7.79
C PHE A 24 -1.16 -25.10 -8.01
N PHE A 25 -2.01 -25.10 -6.99
CA PHE A 25 -3.34 -24.46 -7.02
C PHE A 25 -3.34 -23.01 -6.55
N MET A 26 -2.23 -22.51 -6.00
CA MET A 26 -2.10 -21.11 -5.65
C MET A 26 -1.89 -20.29 -6.93
N ASP A 27 -2.67 -19.24 -7.07
CA ASP A 27 -2.47 -18.25 -8.12
C ASP A 27 -1.30 -17.34 -7.73
N PHE A 28 -0.21 -17.43 -8.49
CA PHE A 28 0.96 -16.55 -8.37
C PHE A 28 1.04 -15.55 -9.52
N SER A 29 -0.04 -15.36 -10.27
CA SER A 29 -0.08 -14.31 -11.27
C SER A 29 0.20 -12.95 -10.63
N GLU A 30 0.97 -12.11 -11.32
CA GLU A 30 1.16 -10.74 -10.88
C GLU A 30 -0.20 -10.04 -10.87
N ASP A 31 -0.48 -9.33 -9.77
CA ASP A 31 -1.68 -8.50 -9.68
C ASP A 31 -1.74 -7.56 -10.89
N LYS A 32 -2.94 -7.42 -11.45
CA LYS A 32 -3.15 -6.48 -12.57
C LYS A 32 -2.67 -5.11 -12.14
N PRO A 33 -2.00 -4.35 -13.03
CA PRO A 33 -1.55 -3.01 -12.70
C PRO A 33 -2.75 -2.17 -12.29
N HIS A 34 -2.76 -1.74 -11.02
CA HIS A 34 -3.78 -0.85 -10.49
C HIS A 34 -3.57 0.54 -11.06
N VAL A 35 -4.36 0.89 -12.08
CA VAL A 35 -4.32 2.19 -12.74
C VAL A 35 -5.71 2.80 -12.74
N LEU A 36 -5.81 4.06 -12.33
CA LEU A 36 -7.04 4.83 -12.38
C LEU A 36 -6.98 5.75 -13.61
N SER A 37 -7.70 5.42 -14.67
CA SER A 37 -7.55 6.08 -15.99
C SER A 37 -7.82 7.58 -15.95
N GLU A 38 -8.74 8.02 -15.10
CA GLU A 38 -9.06 9.45 -14.92
C GLU A 38 -7.99 10.21 -14.13
N TYR A 39 -7.16 9.50 -13.37
CA TYR A 39 -6.13 10.04 -12.49
C TYR A 39 -4.78 9.34 -12.74
N PRO A 40 -4.13 9.62 -13.87
CA PRO A 40 -2.93 8.89 -14.30
C PRO A 40 -1.72 9.07 -13.38
N ASN A 41 -1.71 10.11 -12.54
CA ASN A 41 -0.65 10.35 -11.55
C ASN A 41 -0.98 9.75 -10.18
N ALA A 42 -2.16 9.16 -10.01
CA ALA A 42 -2.54 8.56 -8.75
C ALA A 42 -1.90 7.18 -8.63
N HIS A 43 -1.21 6.96 -7.52
CA HIS A 43 -0.48 5.72 -7.25
C HIS A 43 -1.28 4.82 -6.32
N TRP A 44 -1.40 3.55 -6.69
CA TRP A 44 -2.06 2.55 -5.86
C TRP A 44 -1.25 2.24 -4.60
N ARG A 45 -1.95 2.15 -3.47
CA ARG A 45 -1.48 1.66 -2.18
C ARG A 45 -2.55 0.76 -1.57
N GLY A 46 -2.27 -0.54 -1.51
CA GLY A 46 -3.21 -1.55 -1.06
C GLY A 46 -2.63 -2.95 -1.15
N GLY A 47 -3.43 -3.93 -0.78
CA GLY A 47 -3.14 -5.35 -0.92
C GLY A 47 -4.38 -6.12 -1.38
N ALA A 48 -4.39 -7.44 -1.14
CA ALA A 48 -5.49 -8.32 -1.57
C ALA A 48 -6.86 -7.95 -0.97
N ASP A 49 -6.87 -7.32 0.20
CA ASP A 49 -8.10 -6.93 0.91
C ASP A 49 -8.62 -5.53 0.51
N GLY A 50 -8.01 -4.91 -0.51
CA GLY A 50 -8.37 -3.59 -1.02
C GLY A 50 -7.27 -2.54 -0.80
N GLY A 51 -7.58 -1.32 -1.22
CA GLY A 51 -6.61 -0.23 -1.20
C GLY A 51 -7.19 1.11 -1.64
N GLN A 52 -6.27 2.03 -1.88
CA GLN A 52 -6.58 3.41 -2.24
C GLN A 52 -5.54 3.96 -3.22
N TYR A 53 -5.97 4.94 -4.00
CA TYR A 53 -5.11 5.71 -4.87
C TYR A 53 -4.69 7.00 -4.18
N ILE A 54 -3.41 7.36 -4.31
CA ILE A 54 -2.82 8.53 -3.67
C ILE A 54 -2.14 9.40 -4.71
N GLU A 55 -2.50 10.67 -4.72
CA GLU A 55 -1.97 11.65 -5.68
C GLU A 55 -1.55 12.92 -4.94
N VAL A 56 -0.34 13.42 -5.24
CA VAL A 56 0.07 14.77 -4.86
C VAL A 56 -0.30 15.71 -6.00
N THR A 57 -1.38 16.48 -5.84
CA THR A 57 -1.91 17.33 -6.92
C THR A 57 -1.32 18.74 -6.92
N LYS A 58 -0.81 19.21 -5.79
CA LYS A 58 -0.08 20.49 -5.67
C LYS A 58 1.16 20.35 -4.82
N SER A 59 2.21 21.06 -5.21
CA SER A 59 3.51 21.07 -4.54
C SER A 59 3.97 22.50 -4.30
N GLU A 60 4.05 22.89 -3.03
CA GLU A 60 4.55 24.17 -2.55
C GLU A 60 5.47 23.92 -1.35
N PRO A 61 6.71 23.39 -1.57
CA PRO A 61 7.59 22.97 -0.49
C PRO A 61 7.67 24.02 0.65
N PRO A 62 7.51 23.61 1.92
CA PRO A 62 7.40 22.24 2.43
C PRO A 62 5.96 21.68 2.46
N TYR A 63 4.99 22.31 1.80
CA TYR A 63 3.58 21.93 1.83
C TYR A 63 3.11 21.29 0.53
N TYR A 64 2.36 20.20 0.63
CA TYR A 64 1.91 19.40 -0.50
C TYR A 64 0.43 19.11 -0.34
N PHE A 65 -0.36 19.27 -1.39
CA PHE A 65 -1.78 18.90 -1.38
C PHE A 65 -1.91 17.47 -1.88
N VAL A 66 -2.50 16.61 -1.05
CA VAL A 66 -2.67 15.19 -1.32
C VAL A 66 -4.15 14.88 -1.46
N GLN A 67 -4.50 14.10 -2.47
CA GLN A 67 -5.82 13.48 -2.63
C GLN A 67 -5.70 11.97 -2.45
N VAL A 68 -6.64 11.40 -1.70
CA VAL A 68 -6.80 9.97 -1.49
C VAL A 68 -8.13 9.56 -2.10
N ARG A 69 -8.11 8.55 -2.96
CA ARG A 69 -9.29 8.04 -3.66
C ARG A 69 -9.49 6.57 -3.35
N HIS A 70 -10.73 6.16 -3.26
CA HIS A 70 -11.10 4.75 -3.16
C HIS A 70 -10.73 3.99 -4.45
N GLU A 71 -10.72 2.66 -4.41
CA GLU A 71 -10.49 1.82 -5.60
C GLU A 71 -11.47 2.09 -6.75
N SER A 72 -12.67 2.60 -6.42
CA SER A 72 -13.68 3.05 -7.39
C SER A 72 -13.32 4.38 -8.07
N GLY A 73 -12.29 5.08 -7.60
CA GLY A 73 -11.89 6.42 -8.04
C GLY A 73 -12.60 7.58 -7.32
N GLU A 74 -13.59 7.27 -6.48
CA GLU A 74 -14.27 8.26 -5.65
C GLU A 74 -13.29 8.95 -4.70
N LEU A 75 -13.42 10.26 -4.54
CA LEU A 75 -12.61 11.02 -3.59
C LEU A 75 -12.99 10.60 -2.17
N TRP A 76 -12.01 10.09 -1.44
CA TRP A 76 -12.20 9.67 -0.06
C TRP A 76 -11.76 10.77 0.91
N ASP A 77 -10.57 11.34 0.74
CA ASP A 77 -10.10 12.47 1.54
C ASP A 77 -9.09 13.33 0.77
N GLU A 78 -8.90 14.57 1.22
CA GLU A 78 -7.89 15.48 0.69
C GLU A 78 -7.38 16.50 1.72
N GLY A 79 -6.13 16.93 1.57
CA GLY A 79 -5.59 17.94 2.47
C GLY A 79 -4.15 18.35 2.22
N TRP A 80 -3.76 19.41 2.93
CA TRP A 80 -2.38 19.90 2.94
C TRP A 80 -1.53 19.14 3.96
N LEU A 81 -0.40 18.65 3.50
CA LEU A 81 0.64 17.97 4.28
C LEU A 81 1.92 18.80 4.30
N LYS A 82 2.54 18.93 5.47
CA LYS A 82 3.91 19.46 5.58
C LYS A 82 4.92 18.32 5.56
N PHE A 83 5.77 18.26 4.54
CA PHE A 83 6.84 17.28 4.38
C PHE A 83 8.20 17.97 4.18
N GLY A 84 9.24 17.46 4.83
CA GLY A 84 10.56 18.10 4.81
C GLY A 84 10.59 19.56 5.30
N ASP A 85 11.62 20.27 4.85
CA ASP A 85 11.79 21.72 4.82
C ASP A 85 11.83 22.23 3.35
N GLU A 86 12.10 23.52 3.12
CA GLU A 86 12.14 24.11 1.78
C GLU A 86 13.25 23.53 0.87
N ASN A 87 14.28 22.91 1.44
CA ASN A 87 15.44 22.38 0.71
C ASN A 87 15.44 20.83 0.64
N SER A 88 14.42 20.18 1.19
CA SER A 88 14.29 18.73 1.21
C SER A 88 13.80 18.20 -0.15
N GLU A 89 14.08 16.93 -0.42
CA GLU A 89 13.47 16.21 -1.54
C GLU A 89 11.93 16.31 -1.49
N PRO A 90 11.26 16.53 -2.63
CA PRO A 90 9.83 16.72 -2.67
C PRO A 90 9.08 15.46 -2.25
N LEU A 91 7.92 15.65 -1.63
CA LEU A 91 7.02 14.54 -1.37
C LEU A 91 6.54 13.95 -2.70
N THR A 92 6.65 12.63 -2.83
CA THR A 92 6.04 11.89 -3.94
C THR A 92 4.96 10.96 -3.39
N SER A 93 3.97 10.60 -4.21
CA SER A 93 2.98 9.58 -3.82
C SER A 93 3.64 8.25 -3.45
N ASN A 94 4.86 7.98 -3.97
CA ASN A 94 5.60 6.79 -3.62
C ASN A 94 6.07 6.76 -2.17
N SER A 95 6.29 7.93 -1.57
CA SER A 95 6.70 8.09 -0.17
C SER A 95 5.58 7.78 0.83
N VAL A 96 4.35 7.61 0.36
CA VAL A 96 3.18 7.31 1.19
C VAL A 96 3.01 5.80 1.35
N ILE A 97 2.93 5.32 2.60
CA ILE A 97 2.62 3.93 2.95
C ILE A 97 1.11 3.72 3.01
N ALA A 98 0.41 4.55 3.79
CA ALA A 98 -1.00 4.34 4.09
C ALA A 98 -1.69 5.65 4.48
N PHE A 99 -3.01 5.65 4.38
CA PHE A 99 -3.90 6.68 4.90
C PHE A 99 -4.85 6.03 5.90
N SER A 100 -4.91 6.58 7.11
CA SER A 100 -5.96 6.28 8.07
C SER A 100 -7.06 7.32 7.85
N GLY A 101 -8.28 6.83 7.61
CA GLY A 101 -9.51 7.59 7.27
C GLY A 101 -9.88 8.78 8.17
N GLU A 102 -9.09 9.06 9.21
CA GLU A 102 -9.18 10.23 10.08
C GLU A 102 -8.27 11.39 9.62
N GLY A 103 -7.87 11.42 8.34
CA GLY A 103 -6.99 12.47 7.84
C GLY A 103 -5.52 12.25 8.23
N VAL A 104 -5.06 11.01 8.41
CA VAL A 104 -3.67 10.71 8.82
C VAL A 104 -2.94 9.93 7.72
N ILE A 105 -1.92 10.53 7.12
CA ILE A 105 -1.05 9.87 6.13
C ILE A 105 0.21 9.34 6.84
N TYR A 106 0.46 8.04 6.68
CA TYR A 106 1.70 7.38 7.09
C TYR A 106 2.69 7.39 5.93
N LEU A 107 3.83 8.04 6.13
CA LEU A 107 4.93 8.06 5.17
C LEU A 107 5.98 7.00 5.52
N GLN A 108 6.75 6.59 4.53
CA GLN A 108 7.84 5.61 4.66
C GLN A 108 8.88 6.03 5.73
N GLN A 109 9.04 7.33 5.90
CA GLN A 109 9.69 7.96 7.04
C GLN A 109 8.58 8.50 7.95
N ARG A 110 8.28 7.82 9.06
CA ARG A 110 7.17 8.13 9.99
C ARG A 110 7.04 9.65 10.25
N LYS A 111 6.06 10.30 9.63
CA LYS A 111 5.74 11.72 9.87
C LYS A 111 4.22 11.88 9.88
N VAL A 112 3.70 12.55 10.91
CA VAL A 112 2.27 12.83 11.10
C VAL A 112 1.93 14.17 10.45
N LEU A 113 0.73 14.27 9.88
CA LEU A 113 0.18 15.51 9.32
C LEU A 113 0.17 16.64 10.35
N SER A 114 0.74 17.79 10.00
CA SER A 114 0.59 19.02 10.76
C SER A 114 -0.64 19.77 10.28
N SER A 115 -1.61 20.02 11.17
CA SER A 115 -2.81 20.83 10.90
C SER A 115 -2.51 22.33 10.66
N GLU A 116 -1.25 22.74 10.71
CA GLU A 116 -0.84 24.15 10.70
C GLU A 116 -1.29 24.91 9.45
N LYS A 117 -1.30 24.28 8.25
CA LYS A 117 -1.76 24.97 7.03
C LYS A 117 -3.28 24.94 6.85
N ALA A 118 -4.00 23.97 7.44
CA ALA A 118 -5.46 23.95 7.41
C ALA A 118 -6.11 25.09 8.23
N LYS A 119 -5.33 25.73 9.10
CA LYS A 119 -5.76 26.91 9.90
C LYS A 119 -5.26 28.25 9.35
N ALA A 120 -4.40 28.24 8.33
CA ALA A 120 -3.92 29.46 7.70
C ALA A 120 -4.95 29.90 6.63
N LYS A 121 -5.87 30.76 7.06
CA LYS A 121 -6.83 31.45 6.19
C LYS A 121 -6.20 32.72 5.64
#